data_AF-A0A2S1QCA2-F1
#
_entry.id   AF-A0A2S1QCA2-F1
#
_cell.length_a   1.000
_cell.length_b   1.000
_cell.length_c   1.000
_cell.angle_alpha   90.00
_cell.angle_beta   90.00
_cell.angle_gamma   90.00
#
_symmetry.space_group_name_H-M   'P 1'
#
loop_
_entity.id
_entity.type
_entity.pdbx_description
1 polymer ?
#
loop_
_entity_poly.entity_id
_entity_poly.type
_entity_poly.pdbx_seq_one_letter_code
_entity_poly.pdbx_strand_id
1 'polypeptide(L)'
;MEKIIIPKLREFYIPIGGLLLCFILLAIRIKMTGSFFFLFLIWNLFLAFIPYACSLLLISKEQWMQSSWKWIPIAMIWLLFLPNTPYLISDLQHLQHSSPDVIWYDILMLIAFVWYALFIMYLTVSDMQKLLILKLRPQYISYVIIGVFILCGFGIYLGRFLRWNSWDIIQNPMSLANDIWYQIRYPFINSKTWIVTFGYAAIMILSFFGLQFTHSKHKN
;
A
#
# COMPACT_ATOMS: atom_id res chain seq x y z
N MET A 1 17.84 1.16 -24.01
CA MET A 1 17.78 0.44 -22.71
C MET A 1 18.52 1.19 -21.59
N GLU A 2 19.66 1.84 -21.85
CA GLU A 2 20.35 2.69 -20.84
C GLU A 2 19.60 3.96 -20.42
N LYS A 3 18.79 4.57 -21.31
CA LYS A 3 18.13 5.86 -21.05
C LYS A 3 16.99 5.83 -20.01
N ILE A 4 16.53 4.66 -19.55
CA ILE A 4 15.43 4.52 -18.57
C ILE A 4 15.96 4.07 -17.19
N ILE A 5 17.13 3.41 -17.13
CA ILE A 5 17.67 2.83 -15.89
C ILE A 5 18.42 3.89 -15.05
N ILE A 6 19.18 4.77 -15.71
CA ILE A 6 20.02 5.78 -15.06
C ILE A 6 19.21 6.86 -14.27
N PRO A 7 18.04 7.37 -14.74
CA PRO A 7 17.25 8.29 -13.92
C PRO A 7 16.60 7.63 -12.67
N LYS A 8 16.48 6.30 -12.64
CA LYS A 8 15.88 5.56 -11.51
C LYS A 8 16.83 5.37 -10.32
N LEU A 9 18.15 5.38 -10.51
CA LEU A 9 19.13 5.30 -9.40
C LEU A 9 18.98 6.46 -8.41
N ARG A 10 18.67 7.66 -8.91
CA ARG A 10 18.39 8.83 -8.07
C ARG A 10 17.05 8.71 -7.33
N GLU A 11 16.12 7.91 -7.84
CA GLU A 11 14.82 7.60 -7.19
C GLU A 11 14.94 6.58 -6.05
N PHE A 12 16.08 5.89 -5.87
CA PHE A 12 16.26 4.90 -4.78
C PHE A 12 16.78 5.51 -3.47
N TYR A 13 17.46 6.66 -3.49
CA TYR A 13 18.03 7.24 -2.26
C TYR A 13 16.95 7.66 -1.24
N ILE A 14 15.81 8.19 -1.71
CA ILE A 14 14.71 8.60 -0.84
C ILE A 14 14.02 7.38 -0.20
N PRO A 15 13.62 6.32 -0.97
CA PRO A 15 13.17 5.07 -0.39
C PRO A 15 14.17 4.47 0.60
N ILE A 16 15.46 4.42 0.28
CA ILE A 16 16.47 3.85 1.18
C ILE A 16 16.59 4.67 2.46
N GLY A 17 16.64 6.00 2.35
CA GLY A 17 16.70 6.89 3.52
C GLY A 17 15.50 6.74 4.45
N GLY A 18 14.28 6.67 3.89
CA GLY A 18 13.07 6.45 4.67
C GLY A 18 13.02 5.06 5.32
N LEU A 19 13.51 4.03 4.64
CA LEU A 19 13.62 2.67 5.17
C LEU A 19 14.59 2.63 6.36
N LEU A 20 15.77 3.23 6.20
CA LEU A 20 16.77 3.32 7.26
C LEU A 20 16.22 4.08 8.47
N LEU A 21 15.51 5.19 8.25
CA LEU A 21 14.85 5.93 9.33
C LEU A 21 13.86 5.04 10.09
N CYS A 22 13.01 4.29 9.39
CA CYS A 22 12.04 3.38 10.02
C CYS A 22 12.74 2.32 10.89
N PHE A 23 13.80 1.70 10.37
CA PHE A 23 14.58 0.70 11.12
C PHE A 23 15.30 1.30 12.33
N ILE A 24 15.90 2.49 12.19
CA ILE A 24 16.59 3.18 13.28
C ILE A 24 15.60 3.52 14.40
N LEU A 25 14.44 4.07 14.06
CA LEU A 25 13.42 4.43 15.06
C LEU A 25 12.92 3.18 15.80
N LEU A 26 12.66 2.09 15.09
CA LEU A 26 12.25 0.83 15.71
C LEU A 26 13.34 0.24 16.62
N ALA A 27 14.61 0.30 16.19
CA ALA A 27 15.74 -0.19 16.99
C ALA A 27 15.91 0.62 18.30
N ILE A 28 15.79 1.95 18.22
CA ILE A 28 15.81 2.82 19.40
C ILE A 28 14.65 2.49 20.32
N ARG A 29 13.42 2.32 19.79
CA ARG A 29 12.24 1.92 20.57
C ARG A 29 12.49 0.63 21.34
N ILE A 30 13.03 -0.40 20.68
CA ILE A 30 13.35 -1.68 21.31
C ILE A 30 14.38 -1.48 22.42
N LYS A 31 15.42 -0.67 22.19
CA LYS A 31 16.44 -0.36 23.20
C LYS A 31 15.87 0.39 24.41
N MET A 32 14.92 1.30 24.19
CA MET A 32 14.28 2.10 25.26
C MET A 32 13.32 1.27 26.11
N THR A 33 12.54 0.39 25.48
CA THR A 33 11.41 -0.31 26.14
C THR A 33 11.71 -1.77 26.48
N GLY A 34 12.75 -2.37 25.88
CA GLY A 34 12.99 -3.82 25.93
C GLY A 34 11.91 -4.66 25.23
N SER A 35 10.95 -4.04 24.57
CA SER A 35 9.77 -4.71 24.01
C SER A 35 9.87 -4.88 22.49
N PHE A 36 9.65 -6.11 22.04
CA PHE A 36 9.58 -6.49 20.63
C PHE A 36 8.20 -6.29 19.99
N PHE A 37 7.25 -5.67 20.70
CA PHE A 37 5.87 -5.56 20.26
C PHE A 37 5.70 -4.98 18.84
N PHE A 38 6.45 -3.94 18.46
CA PHE A 38 6.34 -3.33 17.12
C PHE A 38 7.15 -4.03 16.01
N LEU A 39 7.75 -5.20 16.25
CA LEU A 39 8.46 -5.94 15.18
C LEU A 39 7.54 -6.30 13.99
N PHE A 40 6.23 -6.44 14.22
CA PHE A 40 5.27 -6.67 13.12
C PHE A 40 5.26 -5.53 12.09
N LEU A 41 5.70 -4.31 12.44
CA LEU A 41 5.81 -3.21 11.48
C LEU A 41 6.81 -3.53 10.36
N ILE A 42 7.88 -4.27 10.67
CA ILE A 42 8.84 -4.74 9.67
C ILE A 42 8.15 -5.70 8.70
N TRP A 43 7.31 -6.60 9.23
CA TRP A 43 6.56 -7.54 8.41
C TRP A 43 5.57 -6.82 7.50
N ASN A 44 4.80 -5.86 8.03
CA ASN A 44 3.88 -5.06 7.24
C ASN A 44 4.61 -4.24 6.18
N LEU A 45 5.78 -3.69 6.53
CA LEU A 45 6.59 -2.96 5.59
C LEU A 45 7.14 -3.87 4.47
N PHE A 46 7.58 -5.08 4.79
CA PHE A 46 7.99 -6.08 3.81
C PHE A 46 6.85 -6.41 2.83
N LEU A 47 5.64 -6.63 3.33
CA LEU A 47 4.47 -6.86 2.47
C LEU A 47 4.15 -5.65 1.58
N ALA A 48 4.34 -4.42 2.10
CA ALA A 48 4.16 -3.19 1.34
C ALA A 48 5.18 -3.01 0.18
N PHE A 49 6.32 -3.71 0.21
CA PHE A 49 7.29 -3.71 -0.88
C PHE A 49 6.93 -4.65 -2.03
N ILE A 50 6.06 -5.66 -1.81
CA ILE A 50 5.67 -6.62 -2.86
C ILE A 50 5.02 -5.92 -4.07
N PRO A 51 4.04 -5.01 -3.90
CA PRO A 51 3.49 -4.23 -5.01
C PRO A 51 4.57 -3.42 -5.72
N TYR A 52 5.47 -2.76 -4.98
CA TYR A 52 6.54 -1.97 -5.57
C TYR A 52 7.49 -2.84 -6.42
N ALA A 53 7.86 -4.03 -5.95
CA ALA A 53 8.64 -4.99 -6.73
C ALA A 53 7.90 -5.43 -8.00
N CYS A 54 6.59 -5.68 -7.93
CA CYS A 54 5.76 -6.04 -9.09
C CYS A 54 5.74 -4.92 -10.14
N SER A 55 5.52 -3.66 -9.72
CA SER A 55 5.48 -2.53 -10.64
C SER A 55 6.85 -2.25 -11.27
N LEU A 56 7.94 -2.38 -10.50
CA LEU A 56 9.30 -2.27 -11.01
C LEU A 56 9.62 -3.34 -12.05
N LEU A 57 9.22 -4.59 -11.77
CA LEU A 57 9.44 -5.71 -12.67
C LEU A 57 8.70 -5.50 -14.00
N LEU A 58 7.43 -5.10 -13.96
CA LEU A 58 6.65 -4.81 -15.17
C LEU A 58 7.22 -3.65 -15.98
N ILE A 59 7.70 -2.58 -15.34
CA ILE A 59 8.38 -1.47 -16.04
C ILE A 59 9.70 -1.94 -16.66
N SER A 60 10.51 -2.71 -15.92
CA SER A 60 11.80 -3.19 -16.42
C SER A 60 11.65 -4.15 -17.61
N LYS A 61 10.51 -4.85 -17.67
CA LYS A 61 10.14 -5.78 -18.73
C LYS A 61 8.89 -5.28 -19.45
N GLU A 62 8.88 -4.02 -19.87
CA GLU A 62 7.71 -3.39 -20.52
C GLU A 62 7.16 -4.23 -21.69
N GLN A 63 8.02 -4.93 -22.44
CA GLN A 63 7.61 -5.88 -23.50
C GLN A 63 6.64 -6.98 -23.02
N TRP A 64 6.67 -7.36 -21.73
CA TRP A 64 5.73 -8.33 -21.16
C TRP A 64 4.30 -7.80 -21.13
N MET A 65 4.11 -6.48 -21.17
CA MET A 65 2.79 -5.86 -21.32
C MET A 65 2.11 -6.30 -22.62
N GLN A 66 2.84 -6.74 -23.66
CA GLN A 66 2.22 -7.24 -24.89
C GLN A 66 1.54 -8.61 -24.72
N SER A 67 1.90 -9.38 -23.70
CA SER A 67 1.33 -10.71 -23.45
C SER A 67 0.49 -10.70 -22.18
N SER A 68 -0.84 -10.82 -22.34
CA SER A 68 -1.79 -10.82 -21.23
C SER A 68 -1.47 -11.86 -20.15
N TRP A 69 -1.01 -13.05 -20.54
CA TRP A 69 -0.61 -14.10 -19.60
C TRP A 69 0.60 -13.76 -18.74
N LYS A 70 1.45 -12.81 -19.16
CA LYS A 70 2.63 -12.39 -18.39
C LYS A 70 2.30 -11.28 -17.41
N TRP A 71 1.61 -10.22 -17.87
CA TRP A 71 1.41 -9.04 -17.03
C TRP A 71 0.19 -9.16 -16.09
N ILE A 72 -0.88 -9.85 -16.49
CA ILE A 72 -2.11 -9.95 -15.67
C ILE A 72 -1.83 -10.61 -14.31
N PRO A 73 -1.12 -11.76 -14.21
CA PRO A 73 -0.84 -12.37 -12.91
C PRO A 73 -0.03 -11.44 -11.99
N ILE A 74 0.93 -10.72 -12.55
CA ILE A 74 1.75 -9.77 -11.79
C ILE A 74 0.91 -8.58 -11.32
N ALA A 75 0.02 -8.06 -12.16
CA ALA A 75 -0.92 -7.00 -11.78
C ALA A 75 -1.95 -7.46 -10.74
N MET A 76 -2.36 -8.73 -10.76
CA MET A 76 -3.22 -9.32 -9.72
C MET A 76 -2.48 -9.41 -8.38
N ILE A 77 -1.24 -9.91 -8.37
CA ILE A 77 -0.40 -9.93 -7.16
C ILE A 77 -0.20 -8.51 -6.65
N TRP A 78 0.11 -7.57 -7.55
CA TRP A 78 0.22 -6.16 -7.22
C TRP A 78 -1.04 -5.64 -6.50
N LEU A 79 -2.23 -5.84 -7.07
CA LEU A 79 -3.49 -5.36 -6.51
C LEU A 79 -3.83 -6.03 -5.18
N LEU A 80 -3.53 -7.32 -5.05
CA LEU A 80 -3.84 -8.13 -3.87
C LEU A 80 -2.97 -7.76 -2.66
N PHE A 81 -1.72 -7.35 -2.91
CA PHE A 81 -0.80 -6.91 -1.85
C PHE A 81 -0.80 -5.38 -1.64
N LEU A 82 -1.36 -4.59 -2.56
CA LEU A 82 -1.46 -3.13 -2.42
C LEU A 82 -2.14 -2.65 -1.13
N PRO A 83 -3.19 -3.32 -0.59
CA PRO A 83 -3.78 -2.95 0.70
C PRO A 83 -2.77 -2.99 1.85
N ASN A 84 -1.73 -3.82 1.78
CA ASN A 84 -0.73 -3.93 2.85
C ASN A 84 0.13 -2.65 2.98
N THR A 85 0.14 -1.77 1.98
CA THR A 85 0.85 -0.50 2.10
C THR A 85 0.11 0.47 3.04
N PRO A 86 -1.20 0.75 2.87
CA PRO A 86 -1.99 1.50 3.85
C PRO A 86 -2.14 0.87 5.24
N TYR A 87 -1.82 -0.42 5.42
CA TYR A 87 -1.96 -1.10 6.71
C TYR A 87 -1.17 -0.43 7.83
N LEU A 88 -0.08 0.26 7.48
CA LEU A 88 0.71 1.04 8.43
C LEU A 88 -0.08 2.24 9.01
N ILE A 89 -1.09 2.78 8.29
CA ILE A 89 -2.03 3.77 8.83
C ILE A 89 -2.92 3.14 9.89
N SER A 90 -3.45 1.95 9.60
CA SER A 90 -4.29 1.23 10.57
C SER A 90 -3.51 0.80 11.82
N ASP A 91 -2.20 0.62 11.71
CA ASP A 91 -1.35 0.22 12.84
C ASP A 91 -1.23 1.28 13.92
N LEU A 92 -1.63 2.53 13.65
CA LEU A 92 -1.80 3.58 14.67
C LEU A 92 -2.71 3.16 15.83
N GLN A 93 -3.65 2.22 15.60
CA GLN A 93 -4.51 1.70 16.66
C GLN A 93 -3.72 0.99 17.79
N HIS A 94 -2.48 0.56 17.54
CA HIS A 94 -1.65 -0.11 18.55
C HIS A 94 -1.08 0.87 19.58
N LEU A 95 -1.17 2.18 19.34
CA LEU A 95 -0.81 3.22 20.32
C LEU A 95 -1.58 3.09 21.64
N GLN A 96 -2.76 2.46 21.63
CA GLN A 96 -3.52 2.17 22.85
C GLN A 96 -2.78 1.25 23.84
N HIS A 97 -1.76 0.51 23.39
CA HIS A 97 -0.93 -0.37 24.23
C HIS A 97 0.40 0.28 24.64
N SER A 98 0.65 1.53 24.23
CA SER A 98 1.89 2.24 24.56
C SER A 98 1.83 2.79 25.98
N SER A 99 2.93 2.63 26.74
CA SER A 99 3.05 3.26 28.06
C SER A 99 3.09 4.79 27.93
N PRO A 100 2.53 5.55 28.88
CA PRO A 100 2.50 7.01 28.83
C PRO A 100 3.87 7.67 28.64
N ASP A 101 4.93 7.08 29.20
CA ASP A 101 6.30 7.64 29.16
C ASP A 101 6.96 7.57 27.77
N VAL A 102 6.50 6.65 26.91
CA VAL A 102 7.09 6.38 25.58
C VAL A 102 6.11 6.60 24.43
N ILE A 103 4.86 6.96 24.72
CA ILE A 103 3.82 7.15 23.68
C ILE A 103 4.21 8.21 22.65
N TRP A 104 4.88 9.29 23.07
CA TRP A 104 5.37 10.33 22.17
C TRP A 104 6.36 9.77 21.13
N TYR A 105 7.19 8.80 21.55
CA TYR A 105 8.15 8.13 20.69
C TYR A 105 7.45 7.15 19.74
N ASP A 106 6.52 6.35 20.26
CA ASP A 106 5.74 5.41 19.45
C ASP A 106 4.92 6.16 18.38
N ILE A 107 4.39 7.35 18.69
CA ILE A 107 3.73 8.24 17.71
C ILE A 107 4.73 8.67 16.62
N LEU A 108 5.91 9.19 17.01
CA LEU A 108 6.92 9.63 16.04
C LEU A 108 7.34 8.49 15.11
N MET A 109 7.60 7.31 15.68
CA MET A 109 7.97 6.10 14.94
C MET A 109 6.86 5.71 13.96
N LEU A 110 5.61 5.57 14.43
CA LEU A 110 4.50 5.15 13.57
C LEU A 110 4.20 6.17 12.46
N ILE A 111 4.30 7.48 12.74
CA ILE A 111 4.17 8.51 11.70
C ILE A 111 5.25 8.32 10.62
N ALA A 112 6.49 8.04 10.98
CA ALA A 112 7.55 7.77 10.01
C ALA A 112 7.23 6.55 9.13
N PHE A 113 6.74 5.46 9.73
CA PHE A 113 6.30 4.27 8.98
C PHE A 113 5.12 4.57 8.05
N VAL A 114 4.11 5.32 8.52
CA VAL A 114 2.95 5.73 7.71
C VAL A 114 3.38 6.58 6.53
N TRP A 115 4.24 7.57 6.75
CA TRP A 115 4.74 8.45 5.70
C TRP A 115 5.50 7.65 4.65
N TYR A 116 6.37 6.75 5.11
CA TYR A 116 7.14 5.88 4.23
C TYR A 116 6.24 4.97 3.40
N ALA A 117 5.20 4.39 4.01
CA ALA A 117 4.23 3.56 3.32
C ALA A 117 3.48 4.33 2.22
N LEU A 118 2.95 5.51 2.54
CA LEU A 118 2.27 6.38 1.58
C LEU A 118 3.18 6.76 0.40
N PHE A 119 4.47 6.96 0.68
CA PHE A 119 5.44 7.22 -0.36
C PHE A 119 5.65 6.00 -1.28
N ILE A 120 5.82 4.80 -0.73
CA ILE A 120 5.92 3.56 -1.54
C ILE A 120 4.63 3.31 -2.33
N MET A 121 3.46 3.56 -1.74
CA MET A 121 2.16 3.48 -2.42
C MET A 121 2.13 4.43 -3.63
N TYR A 122 2.56 5.68 -3.45
CA TYR A 122 2.63 6.64 -4.54
C TYR A 122 3.54 6.14 -5.67
N LEU A 123 4.73 5.63 -5.35
CA LEU A 123 5.67 5.12 -6.36
C LEU A 123 5.09 3.95 -7.15
N THR A 124 4.54 2.94 -6.46
CA THR A 124 4.04 1.74 -7.14
C THR A 124 2.77 2.02 -7.97
N VAL A 125 1.86 2.86 -7.48
CA VAL A 125 0.66 3.25 -8.23
C VAL A 125 1.01 4.16 -9.40
N SER A 126 1.98 5.07 -9.26
CA SER A 126 2.46 5.91 -10.37
C SER A 126 3.09 5.07 -11.48
N ASP A 127 3.84 4.04 -11.09
CA ASP A 127 4.46 3.11 -12.04
C ASP A 127 3.40 2.28 -12.77
N MET A 128 2.38 1.78 -12.07
CA MET A 128 1.24 1.11 -12.70
C MET A 128 0.40 2.05 -13.57
N GLN A 129 0.22 3.31 -13.18
CA GLN A 129 -0.49 4.31 -13.98
C GLN A 129 0.17 4.49 -15.35
N LYS A 130 1.51 4.60 -15.40
CA LYS A 130 2.26 4.70 -16.66
C LYS A 130 2.04 3.47 -17.55
N LEU A 131 2.07 2.27 -16.97
CA LEU A 131 1.84 1.03 -17.70
C LEU A 131 0.41 0.92 -18.23
N LEU A 132 -0.58 1.36 -17.45
CA LEU A 132 -1.99 1.32 -17.85
C LEU A 132 -2.31 2.30 -18.99
N ILE A 133 -1.61 3.43 -19.08
CA ILE A 133 -1.74 4.37 -20.22
C ILE A 133 -1.38 3.71 -21.55
N LEU A 134 -0.51 2.69 -21.55
CA LEU A 134 -0.16 1.92 -22.75
C LEU A 134 -1.28 0.96 -23.20
N LYS A 135 -2.30 0.75 -22.36
CA LYS A 135 -3.37 -0.24 -22.57
C LYS A 135 -4.77 0.35 -22.62
N LEU A 136 -5.00 1.45 -21.93
CA LEU A 136 -6.31 2.08 -21.76
C LEU A 136 -6.27 3.51 -22.29
N ARG A 137 -7.42 4.04 -22.68
CA ARG A 137 -7.51 5.46 -23.08
C ARG A 137 -7.20 6.34 -21.86
N PRO A 138 -6.43 7.43 -22.01
CA PRO A 138 -6.02 8.30 -20.91
C PRO A 138 -7.17 8.79 -20.02
N GLN A 139 -8.34 9.05 -20.61
CA GLN A 139 -9.54 9.50 -19.90
C GLN A 139 -10.06 8.51 -18.84
N TYR A 140 -9.74 7.21 -18.96
CA TYR A 140 -10.22 6.18 -18.02
C TYR A 140 -9.24 5.91 -16.88
N ILE A 141 -7.99 6.35 -16.99
CA ILE A 141 -6.92 5.99 -16.07
C ILE A 141 -7.21 6.45 -14.65
N SER A 142 -7.67 7.70 -14.48
CA SER A 142 -8.00 8.22 -13.16
C SER A 142 -9.15 7.44 -12.50
N TYR A 143 -10.16 7.03 -13.27
CA TYR A 143 -11.26 6.22 -12.75
C TYR A 143 -10.78 4.82 -12.33
N VAL A 144 -9.87 4.20 -13.09
CA VAL A 144 -9.27 2.91 -12.72
C VAL A 144 -8.47 3.03 -11.43
N ILE A 145 -7.67 4.08 -11.26
CA ILE A 145 -6.89 4.31 -10.03
C ILE A 145 -7.80 4.52 -8.82
N ILE A 146 -8.87 5.31 -8.97
CA ILE A 146 -9.89 5.48 -7.92
C ILE A 146 -10.52 4.12 -7.56
N GLY A 147 -10.88 3.31 -8.56
CA GLY A 147 -11.40 1.96 -8.34
C GLY A 147 -10.42 1.06 -7.58
N VAL A 148 -9.13 1.12 -7.93
CA VAL A 148 -8.07 0.41 -7.20
C VAL A 148 -8.02 0.85 -5.73
N PHE A 149 -8.08 2.16 -5.44
CA PHE A 149 -8.06 2.63 -4.06
C PHE A 149 -9.31 2.22 -3.26
N ILE A 150 -10.48 2.14 -3.89
CA ILE A 150 -11.69 1.60 -3.25
C ILE A 150 -11.50 0.12 -2.92
N LEU A 151 -11.00 -0.67 -3.86
CA LEU A 151 -10.68 -2.09 -3.63
C LEU A 151 -9.63 -2.26 -2.52
N CYS A 152 -8.63 -1.40 -2.47
CA CYS A 152 -7.65 -1.39 -1.38
C CYS A 152 -8.28 -1.04 -0.03
N GLY A 153 -9.17 -0.05 0.01
CA GLY A 153 -9.94 0.29 1.21
C GLY A 153 -10.71 -0.92 1.73
N PHE A 154 -11.35 -1.67 0.83
CA PHE A 154 -12.08 -2.89 1.18
C PHE A 154 -11.14 -3.99 1.66
N GLY A 155 -9.99 -4.17 1.00
CA GLY A 155 -8.94 -5.11 1.43
C GLY A 155 -8.39 -4.79 2.82
N ILE A 156 -8.31 -3.52 3.21
CA ILE A 156 -7.96 -3.11 4.58
C ILE A 156 -9.01 -3.56 5.57
N TYR A 157 -10.30 -3.40 5.24
CA TYR A 157 -11.36 -3.89 6.08
C TYR A 157 -11.28 -5.41 6.29
N LEU A 158 -11.13 -6.17 5.20
CA LEU A 158 -11.05 -7.63 5.24
C LEU A 158 -9.90 -8.10 6.14
N GLY A 159 -8.69 -7.54 6.00
CA GLY A 159 -7.57 -8.01 6.81
C GLY A 159 -7.53 -7.49 8.24
N ARG A 160 -8.05 -6.29 8.51
CA ARG A 160 -7.98 -5.73 9.88
C ARG A 160 -9.17 -6.08 10.76
N PHE A 161 -10.36 -6.26 10.17
CA PHE A 161 -11.57 -6.55 10.94
C PHE A 161 -11.97 -8.01 10.83
N LEU A 162 -11.90 -8.60 9.63
CA LEU A 162 -12.21 -10.02 9.41
C LEU A 162 -10.96 -10.93 9.51
N ARG A 163 -9.76 -10.35 9.67
CA ARG A 163 -8.47 -11.07 9.82
C ARG A 163 -8.08 -11.94 8.63
N TRP A 164 -8.59 -11.62 7.45
CA TRP A 164 -8.20 -12.27 6.19
C TRP A 164 -6.85 -11.77 5.67
N ASN A 165 -5.97 -12.68 5.32
CA ASN A 165 -4.69 -12.37 4.68
C ASN A 165 -4.72 -12.62 3.18
N SER A 166 -3.75 -12.02 2.49
CA SER A 166 -3.52 -12.19 1.05
C SER A 166 -3.42 -13.66 0.59
N TRP A 167 -2.92 -14.57 1.43
CA TRP A 167 -2.79 -16.00 1.10
C TRP A 167 -4.05 -16.84 1.37
N ASP A 168 -5.05 -16.29 2.08
CA ASP A 168 -6.29 -17.01 2.39
C ASP A 168 -7.19 -17.19 1.15
N ILE A 169 -6.96 -16.41 0.10
CA ILE A 169 -7.56 -16.63 -1.22
C ILE A 169 -7.23 -18.04 -1.75
N ILE A 170 -6.09 -18.61 -1.37
CA ILE A 170 -5.67 -19.95 -1.78
C ILE A 170 -6.08 -20.98 -0.73
N GLN A 171 -5.90 -20.67 0.55
CA GLN A 171 -6.14 -21.63 1.63
C GLN A 171 -7.63 -21.84 1.93
N ASN A 172 -8.43 -20.78 1.93
CA ASN A 172 -9.84 -20.79 2.33
C ASN A 172 -10.74 -19.95 1.39
N PRO A 173 -10.72 -20.19 0.07
CA PRO A 173 -11.42 -19.34 -0.91
C PRO A 173 -12.93 -19.24 -0.68
N MET A 174 -13.58 -20.33 -0.31
CA MET A 174 -15.05 -20.36 -0.15
C MET A 174 -15.51 -19.56 1.06
N SER A 175 -14.77 -19.64 2.19
CA SER A 175 -15.08 -18.88 3.39
C SER A 175 -14.89 -17.38 3.15
N LEU A 176 -13.78 -17.00 2.50
CA LEU A 176 -13.53 -15.61 2.13
C LEU A 176 -14.61 -15.07 1.18
N ALA A 177 -15.02 -15.85 0.18
CA ALA A 177 -16.07 -15.46 -0.76
C ALA A 177 -17.43 -15.26 -0.07
N ASN A 178 -17.78 -16.14 0.87
CA ASN A 178 -19.01 -16.02 1.65
C ASN A 178 -19.00 -14.75 2.52
N ASP A 179 -17.87 -14.44 3.16
CA ASP A 179 -17.73 -13.23 3.96
C ASP A 179 -17.87 -11.97 3.09
N ILE A 180 -17.17 -11.91 1.96
CA ILE A 180 -17.29 -10.80 1.00
C ILE A 180 -18.74 -10.64 0.54
N TRP A 181 -19.39 -11.75 0.18
CA TRP A 181 -20.79 -11.74 -0.24
C TRP A 181 -21.73 -11.22 0.86
N TYR A 182 -21.51 -11.64 2.11
CA TYR A 182 -22.28 -11.16 3.26
C TYR A 182 -22.14 -9.65 3.45
N GLN A 183 -20.92 -9.11 3.30
CA GLN A 183 -20.67 -7.67 3.38
C GLN A 183 -21.45 -6.88 2.32
N ILE A 184 -21.49 -7.41 1.09
CA ILE A 184 -22.17 -6.78 -0.05
C ILE A 184 -23.69 -6.91 0.05
N ARG A 185 -24.20 -8.07 0.50
CA ARG A 185 -25.64 -8.36 0.56
C ARG A 185 -26.37 -7.53 1.62
N TYR A 186 -25.70 -7.22 2.73
CA TYR A 186 -26.25 -6.52 3.89
C TYR A 186 -25.47 -5.23 4.23
N PRO A 187 -25.44 -4.23 3.32
CA PRO A 187 -24.53 -3.09 3.45
C PRO A 187 -24.88 -2.17 4.64
N PHE A 188 -26.16 -2.03 4.98
CA PHE A 188 -26.60 -1.19 6.10
C PHE A 188 -26.31 -1.83 7.47
N ILE A 189 -26.35 -3.16 7.56
CA ILE A 189 -25.95 -3.91 8.76
C ILE A 189 -24.42 -3.80 8.93
N ASN A 190 -23.71 -3.93 7.81
CA ASN A 190 -22.25 -3.87 7.76
C ASN A 190 -21.72 -2.46 7.46
N SER A 191 -22.29 -1.43 8.09
CA SER A 191 -21.94 -0.03 7.85
C SER A 191 -20.45 0.26 8.08
N LYS A 192 -19.83 -0.41 9.06
CA LYS A 192 -18.39 -0.33 9.35
C LYS A 192 -17.53 -0.64 8.13
N THR A 193 -17.92 -1.63 7.32
CA THR A 193 -17.20 -2.05 6.11
C THR A 193 -17.04 -0.90 5.14
N TRP A 194 -18.14 -0.18 4.89
CA TRP A 194 -18.17 0.91 3.92
C TRP A 194 -17.49 2.17 4.45
N ILE A 195 -17.66 2.48 5.74
CA ILE A 195 -16.96 3.61 6.38
C ILE A 195 -15.45 3.43 6.28
N VAL A 196 -14.95 2.24 6.63
CA VAL A 196 -13.52 1.91 6.54
C VAL A 196 -13.08 1.96 5.07
N THR A 197 -13.81 1.30 4.17
CA THR A 197 -13.47 1.22 2.74
C THR A 197 -13.33 2.60 2.12
N PHE A 198 -14.36 3.44 2.24
CA PHE A 198 -14.35 4.78 1.63
C PHE A 198 -13.44 5.75 2.38
N GLY A 199 -13.29 5.61 3.70
CA GLY A 199 -12.38 6.43 4.49
C GLY A 199 -10.91 6.23 4.08
N TYR A 200 -10.45 4.99 4.02
CA TYR A 200 -9.09 4.69 3.55
C TYR A 200 -8.92 5.02 2.07
N ALA A 201 -9.92 4.74 1.22
CA ALA A 201 -9.87 5.11 -0.19
C ALA A 201 -9.71 6.62 -0.39
N ALA A 202 -10.47 7.44 0.36
CA ALA A 202 -10.37 8.90 0.30
C ALA A 202 -8.97 9.39 0.69
N ILE A 203 -8.39 8.85 1.77
CA ILE A 203 -7.01 9.18 2.19
C ILE A 203 -6.02 8.85 1.06
N MET A 204 -6.10 7.63 0.50
CA MET A 204 -5.19 7.21 -0.57
C MET A 204 -5.34 8.06 -1.83
N ILE A 205 -6.56 8.37 -2.24
CA ILE A 205 -6.88 9.24 -3.38
C ILE A 205 -6.26 10.63 -3.17
N LEU A 206 -6.51 11.25 -2.01
CA LEU A 206 -5.99 12.57 -1.68
C LEU A 206 -4.46 12.59 -1.64
N SER A 207 -3.83 11.60 -1.00
CA SER A 207 -2.37 11.47 -0.97
C SER A 207 -1.79 11.30 -2.38
N PHE A 208 -2.38 10.43 -3.21
CA PHE A 208 -1.86 10.13 -4.54
C PHE A 208 -1.99 11.34 -5.49
N PHE A 209 -3.19 11.89 -5.66
CA PHE A 209 -3.40 13.01 -6.57
C PHE A 209 -2.78 14.31 -6.05
N GLY A 210 -2.70 14.49 -4.73
CA GLY A 210 -1.97 15.61 -4.12
C GLY A 210 -0.48 15.59 -4.47
N LEU A 211 0.18 14.43 -4.32
CA LEU A 211 1.59 14.26 -4.71
C LEU A 211 1.81 14.35 -6.22
N GLN A 212 0.86 13.85 -7.02
CA GLN A 212 0.95 13.96 -8.48
C GLN A 212 0.85 15.42 -8.95
N PHE A 213 -0.02 16.22 -8.34
CA PHE A 213 -0.19 17.63 -8.67
C PHE A 213 1.08 18.46 -8.39
N THR A 214 1.74 18.23 -7.24
CA THR A 214 2.99 18.92 -6.91
C THR A 214 4.12 18.53 -7.86
N HIS A 215 4.22 17.25 -8.22
CA HIS A 215 5.22 16.77 -9.18
C HIS A 215 5.03 17.36 -10.58
N SER A 216 3.78 17.52 -11.04
CA SER A 216 3.48 18.11 -12.34
C SER A 216 3.87 19.59 -12.42
N LYS A 217 3.72 20.35 -11.34
CA LYS A 217 4.08 21.78 -11.30
C LYS A 217 5.58 22.04 -11.41
N HIS A 218 6.42 21.12 -10.95
CA HIS A 218 7.88 21.28 -11.01
C HIS A 218 8.49 20.91 -12.38
N LYS A 219 7.70 20.37 -13.31
CA LYS A 219 8.14 20.00 -14.66
C LYS A 219 7.73 21.00 -15.75
N ASN A 220 6.88 21.96 -15.42
CA ASN A 220 6.48 23.07 -16.29
C ASN A 220 7.21 24.35 -15.84
#